data_AF-A0A959HLU3-F1
#
_entry.id   AF-A0A959HLU3-F1
#
_cell.length_a   1.000
_cell.length_b   1.000
_cell.length_c   1.000
_cell.angle_alpha   90.00
_cell.angle_beta   90.00
_cell.angle_gamma   90.00
#
_symmetry.space_group_name_H-M   'P 1'
#
loop_
_entity.id
_entity.type
_entity.pdbx_description
1 polymer ?
#
loop_
_entity_poly.entity_id
_entity_poly.type
_entity_poly.pdbx_seq_one_letter_code
_entity_poly.pdbx_strand_id
1 'polypeptide(L)' 'MLKYRTPLHNVESFAYRNEVIKTNGEHQTYYAGAYLGDGLHEGAALSAFSVAGLIR' A
#
# COMPACT_ATOMS: atom_id res chain seq x y z
N MET A 1 20.74 14.44 -2.71
CA MET A 1 19.83 14.14 -3.84
C MET A 1 18.86 13.06 -3.39
N LEU A 2 17.55 13.36 -3.37
CA LEU A 2 16.51 12.38 -3.00
C LEU A 2 16.41 11.30 -4.10
N LYS A 3 16.41 10.02 -3.70
CA LYS A 3 16.34 8.88 -4.62
C LYS A 3 14.86 8.53 -4.84
N TYR A 4 14.27 9.06 -5.91
CA TYR A 4 12.90 8.73 -6.29
C TYR A 4 12.84 7.43 -7.09
N ARG A 5 11.99 6.50 -6.66
CA ARG A 5 11.70 5.23 -7.34
C ARG A 5 10.19 5.04 -7.31
N THR A 6 9.58 4.82 -8.46
CA THR A 6 8.19 4.36 -8.53
C THR A 6 8.14 2.87 -8.18
N PRO A 7 7.04 2.38 -7.59
CA PRO A 7 6.88 0.95 -7.35
C PRO A 7 7.02 0.15 -8.65
N LEU A 8 7.71 -0.99 -8.58
CA LEU A 8 7.79 -1.92 -9.70
C LEU A 8 6.49 -2.73 -9.75
N HIS A 9 5.77 -2.65 -10.87
CA HIS A 9 4.54 -3.40 -11.09
C HIS A 9 4.76 -4.53 -12.08
N ASN A 10 5.04 -5.71 -11.55
CA ASN A 10 5.03 -6.99 -12.25
C ASN A 10 4.08 -7.99 -11.55
N VAL A 11 3.88 -9.17 -12.12
CA VAL A 11 2.94 -10.17 -11.58
C VAL A 11 3.24 -10.53 -10.12
N GLU A 12 4.51 -10.77 -9.79
CA GLU A 12 4.94 -11.10 -8.42
C GLU A 12 4.66 -9.95 -7.43
N SER A 13 4.93 -8.72 -7.83
CA SER A 13 4.67 -7.53 -7.01
C SER A 13 3.17 -7.36 -6.73
N PHE A 14 2.30 -7.71 -7.67
CA PHE A 14 0.85 -7.64 -7.45
C PHE A 14 0.36 -8.73 -6.51
N ALA A 15 0.92 -9.94 -6.60
CA ALA A 15 0.61 -11.01 -5.67
C ALA A 15 0.95 -10.61 -4.23
N TYR A 16 2.18 -10.10 -4.02
CA TYR A 16 2.61 -9.63 -2.70
C TYR A 16 1.79 -8.42 -2.21
N ARG A 17 1.48 -7.47 -3.09
CA ARG A 17 0.62 -6.33 -2.75
C ARG A 17 -0.74 -6.79 -2.21
N ASN A 18 -1.36 -7.75 -2.88
CA ASN A 18 -2.68 -8.27 -2.49
C ASN A 18 -2.61 -8.98 -1.13
N GLU A 19 -1.53 -9.69 -0.84
CA GLU A 19 -1.30 -10.31 0.47
C GLU A 19 -1.22 -9.23 1.57
N VAL A 20 -0.41 -8.19 1.38
CA VAL A 20 -0.27 -7.08 2.34
C VAL A 20 -1.61 -6.35 2.57
N ILE A 21 -2.39 -6.12 1.51
CA ILE A 21 -3.72 -5.51 1.64
C ILE A 21 -4.65 -6.41 2.47
N LYS A 22 -4.60 -7.73 2.25
CA LYS A 22 -5.47 -8.70 2.93
C LYS A 22 -5.14 -8.83 4.42
N THR A 23 -3.87 -8.73 4.80
CA THR A 23 -3.41 -8.89 6.19
C THR A 23 -3.33 -7.56 6.95
N ASN A 24 -3.77 -6.45 6.35
CA ASN A 24 -3.72 -5.13 6.96
C ASN A 24 -4.57 -5.06 8.23
N GLY A 25 -3.98 -4.61 9.34
CA GLY A 25 -4.61 -4.60 10.66
C GLY A 25 -4.35 -5.85 11.51
N GLU A 26 -3.74 -6.91 10.96
CA GLU A 26 -3.24 -8.01 11.78
C GLU A 26 -2.17 -7.50 12.75
N HIS A 27 -2.23 -7.97 14.00
CA HIS A 27 -1.32 -7.54 15.07
C HIS A 27 -1.24 -6.02 15.26
N GLN A 28 -2.33 -5.28 15.00
CA GLN A 28 -2.37 -3.82 15.07
C GLN A 28 -1.34 -3.12 14.16
N THR A 29 -0.88 -3.80 13.12
CA THR A 29 0.07 -3.25 12.16
C THR A 29 -0.67 -2.85 10.89
N TYR A 30 -0.40 -1.63 10.43
CA TYR A 30 -1.08 -1.06 9.28
C TYR A 30 -0.10 -0.54 8.24
N TYR A 31 -0.39 -0.83 6.97
CA TYR A 31 0.44 -0.44 5.83
C TYR A 31 -0.34 0.48 4.89
N ALA A 32 0.26 1.61 4.53
CA ALA A 32 -0.25 2.58 3.55
C ALA A 32 0.92 3.10 2.69
N GLY A 33 0.64 3.45 1.43
CA GLY A 33 1.61 4.04 0.52
C GLY A 33 1.33 3.73 -0.95
N ALA A 34 2.08 4.37 -1.85
CA ALA A 34 1.87 4.29 -3.30
C ALA A 34 1.88 2.85 -3.84
N TYR A 35 2.70 1.97 -3.25
CA TYR A 35 2.76 0.56 -3.62
C TYR A 35 1.43 -0.19 -3.41
N LEU A 36 0.62 0.23 -2.43
CA LEU A 36 -0.68 -0.40 -2.12
C LEU A 36 -1.83 0.15 -2.97
N GLY A 37 -1.55 1.15 -3.82
CA GLY A 37 -2.47 1.71 -4.80
C GLY A 37 -1.99 1.47 -6.22
N ASP A 38 -2.04 2.52 -7.04
CA ASP A 38 -1.64 2.55 -8.44
C ASP A 38 -0.16 2.93 -8.66
N GLY A 39 0.62 3.11 -7.59
CA GLY A 39 2.01 3.52 -7.65
C GLY A 39 2.21 5.04 -7.68
N LEU A 40 1.14 5.83 -7.64
CA LEU A 40 1.15 7.29 -7.69
C LEU A 40 0.68 7.92 -6.35
N HIS A 41 0.67 9.25 -6.33
CA HIS A 41 0.28 10.03 -5.15
C HIS A 41 -1.16 9.73 -4.71
N GLU A 42 -2.10 9.66 -5.65
CA GLU A 42 -3.51 9.41 -5.34
C GLU A 42 -3.72 7.99 -4.80
N GLY A 43 -3.12 6.97 -5.40
CA GLY A 43 -3.15 5.62 -4.85
C GLY A 43 -2.56 5.53 -3.44
N ALA A 44 -1.51 6.32 -3.14
CA ALA A 44 -0.98 6.42 -1.78
C ALA A 44 -2.00 7.01 -0.81
N ALA A 45 -2.64 8.13 -1.16
CA ALA A 45 -3.64 8.78 -0.31
C ALA A 45 -4.85 7.85 -0.07
N LEU A 46 -5.38 7.22 -1.13
CA LEU A 46 -6.49 6.27 -1.01
C LEU A 46 -6.15 5.07 -0.14
N SER A 47 -4.92 4.55 -0.22
CA SER A 47 -4.48 3.46 0.66
C SER A 47 -4.50 3.86 2.15
N ALA A 48 -4.17 5.11 2.47
CA ALA A 48 -4.25 5.62 3.84
C ALA A 48 -5.70 5.76 4.33
N PHE A 49 -6.62 6.21 3.46
CA PHE A 49 -8.05 6.22 3.79
C PHE A 49 -8.60 4.82 4.07
N SER A 50 -8.21 3.81 3.30
CA SER A 50 -8.58 2.42 3.55
C SER A 50 -8.11 1.94 4.92
N VAL A 51 -6.86 2.23 5.29
CA VAL A 51 -6.31 1.92 6.63
C VAL A 51 -7.07 2.64 7.73
N ALA A 52 -7.39 3.92 7.55
CA ALA A 52 -8.11 4.70 8.56
C ALA A 52 -9.48 4.07 8.89
N GLY A 53 -10.16 3.45 7.91
CA GLY A 53 -11.42 2.73 8.15
C GLY A 53 -11.29 1.43 8.96
N LEU A 54 -10.07 0.90 9.10
CA LEU A 54 -9.79 -0.30 9.91
C LEU A 54 -9.45 0.03 11.36
N ILE A 55 -9.11 1.29 11.64
CA ILE A 55 -8.73 1.78 12.97
C ILE A 55 -9.98 2.37 13.62
N ARG A 56 -10.29 1.92 14.85
CA ARG A 56 -11.42 2.41 15.65
C ARG A 56 -10.94 3.30 16.79
#